data_AF-A0A7L9A3R1-F1
#
_entry.id   AF-A0A7L9A3R1-F1
#
_cell.length_a   1.000
_cell.length_b   1.000
_cell.length_c   1.000
_cell.angle_alpha   90.00
_cell.angle_beta   90.00
_cell.angle_gamma   90.00
#
_symmetry.space_group_name_H-M   'P 1'
#
loop_
_entity.id
_entity.type
_entity.pdbx_description
1 polymer ?
#
loop_
_entity_poly.entity_id
_entity_poly.type
_entity_poly.pdbx_seq_one_letter_code
_entity_poly.pdbx_strand_id
1 'polypeptide(L)'
;ETLGSTSCICSDKTGTLTENQMNVSHIFCNNTIYDKSDHAHVSDHAYATISLAASLNLKAIFSHDTIDLPIEKRKIIGDASESAILRYMEINRSATETRKENPKVAEIPFSSAYKYQVTIHLMQATQSYYLIMKGAPEIVTEFCTKLLTNVEDQPLTPQAKKELKENFIKLANMGERVIGYCDYELPLDKYPLGYVFDTQEKNFPLENFRFLGAISMIDPPRPDIEKSIALCRQAGIRVIMVTGDHPVTALAISRRCGTITRPTAYDYAFEHHIDLSDVPPHIKQQFRSAIITGDELRKMSVNDLKTAQKKYDEITFARTSPQQKLIIVETYQSLNHVVAVTGDGVNDSPALKKA
;
A
#
# COMPACT_ATOMS: atom_id res chain seq x y z
N GLU A 1 6.91 11.30 35.45
CA GLU A 1 6.77 12.77 35.44
C GLU A 1 6.54 13.31 34.03
N THR A 2 7.45 13.06 33.07
CA THR A 2 7.38 13.57 31.69
C THR A 2 6.08 13.24 30.92
N LEU A 3 5.56 12.01 31.03
CA LEU A 3 4.29 11.61 30.38
C LEU A 3 3.07 12.40 30.90
N GLY A 4 3.12 12.88 32.15
CA GLY A 4 2.05 13.69 32.74
C GLY A 4 2.04 15.14 32.26
N SER A 5 3.12 15.60 31.62
CA SER A 5 3.27 16.95 31.06
C SER A 5 3.20 16.96 29.53
N THR A 6 3.08 15.80 28.89
CA THR A 6 2.99 15.67 27.43
C THR A 6 1.80 16.46 26.89
N SER A 7 2.05 17.32 25.90
CA SER A 7 1.01 18.10 25.21
C SER A 7 0.86 17.72 23.74
N CYS A 8 1.77 16.91 23.20
CA CYS A 8 1.74 16.41 21.84
C CYS A 8 2.31 14.98 21.76
N ILE A 9 1.65 14.08 21.04
CA ILE A 9 2.11 12.73 20.73
C ILE A 9 2.29 12.62 19.22
N CYS A 10 3.50 12.33 18.78
CA CYS A 10 3.82 11.99 17.40
C CYS A 10 3.92 10.47 17.30
N SER A 11 2.92 9.84 16.67
CA SER A 11 2.86 8.38 16.53
C SER A 11 3.20 7.96 15.11
N ASP A 12 4.05 6.94 14.97
CA ASP A 12 4.11 6.17 13.73
C ASP A 12 2.79 5.43 13.50
N LYS A 13 2.54 5.03 12.25
CA LYS A 13 1.36 4.26 11.90
C LYS A 13 1.60 2.76 12.09
N THR A 14 2.56 2.20 11.35
CA THR A 14 2.77 0.74 11.23
C THR A 14 3.30 0.17 12.53
N GLY A 15 2.60 -0.82 13.10
CA GLY A 15 3.02 -1.46 14.36
C GLY A 15 2.86 -0.61 15.61
N THR A 16 2.42 0.64 15.48
CA THR A 16 2.13 1.51 16.62
C THR A 16 0.64 1.75 16.73
N LEU A 17 0.04 2.47 15.76
CA LEU A 17 -1.42 2.66 15.69
C LEU A 17 -2.12 1.42 15.11
N THR A 18 -1.42 0.71 14.23
CA THR A 18 -1.89 -0.52 13.59
C THR A 18 -1.17 -1.74 14.14
N GLU A 19 -1.70 -2.93 13.87
CA GLU A 19 -1.17 -4.18 14.40
C GLU A 19 0.14 -4.65 13.75
N ASN A 20 0.55 -4.01 12.64
CA ASN A 20 1.61 -4.51 11.75
C ASN A 20 1.30 -5.92 11.22
N GLN A 21 0.00 -6.20 11.03
CA GLN A 21 -0.50 -7.47 10.52
C GLN A 21 -1.30 -7.19 9.26
N MET A 22 -0.57 -7.05 8.16
CA MET A 22 -1.16 -6.80 6.87
C MET A 22 -2.06 -7.97 6.47
N ASN A 23 -3.29 -7.66 6.08
CA ASN A 23 -4.27 -8.65 5.64
C ASN A 23 -4.87 -8.22 4.31
N VAL A 24 -5.04 -9.17 3.38
CA VAL A 24 -5.83 -8.92 2.16
C VAL A 24 -7.23 -8.49 2.56
N SER A 25 -7.76 -7.49 1.87
CA SER A 25 -9.07 -6.88 2.14
C SER A 25 -10.02 -7.05 0.95
N HIS A 26 -9.58 -6.64 -0.24
CA HIS A 26 -10.34 -6.81 -1.47
C HIS A 26 -9.47 -7.31 -2.63
N ILE A 27 -10.14 -7.90 -3.60
CA ILE A 27 -9.58 -8.23 -4.91
C ILE A 27 -10.36 -7.44 -5.95
N PHE A 28 -9.64 -6.72 -6.79
CA PHE A 28 -10.20 -5.99 -7.91
C PHE A 28 -9.86 -6.70 -9.21
N CYS A 29 -10.86 -7.17 -9.95
CA CYS A 29 -10.69 -7.74 -11.29
C CYS A 29 -11.99 -7.56 -12.09
N ASN A 30 -11.90 -7.57 -13.43
CA ASN A 30 -13.07 -7.39 -14.31
C ASN A 30 -13.93 -6.16 -13.93
N ASN A 31 -13.27 -5.02 -13.66
CA ASN A 31 -13.88 -3.76 -13.21
C ASN A 31 -14.76 -3.84 -11.95
N THR A 32 -14.62 -4.89 -11.15
CA THR A 32 -15.41 -5.13 -9.93
C THR A 32 -14.49 -5.30 -8.73
N ILE A 33 -14.91 -4.77 -7.58
CA ILE A 33 -14.22 -4.94 -6.30
C ILE A 33 -14.95 -6.04 -5.52
N TYR A 34 -14.24 -7.11 -5.20
CA TYR A 34 -14.73 -8.23 -4.41
C TYR A 34 -14.14 -8.18 -3.00
N ASP A 35 -14.97 -8.34 -1.98
CA ASP A 35 -14.50 -8.52 -0.61
C ASP A 35 -13.77 -9.86 -0.49
N LYS A 36 -12.74 -9.94 0.34
CA LYS A 36 -11.96 -11.17 0.57
C LYS A 36 -12.81 -12.39 0.98
N SER A 37 -13.97 -12.14 1.59
CA SER A 37 -14.93 -13.15 2.06
C SER A 37 -15.96 -13.55 1.01
N ASP A 38 -16.05 -12.82 -0.10
CA ASP A 38 -16.91 -13.17 -1.23
C ASP A 38 -16.22 -14.23 -2.10
N HIS A 39 -16.72 -15.46 -1.98
CA HIS A 39 -16.23 -16.61 -2.73
C HIS A 39 -17.08 -16.95 -3.97
N ALA A 40 -18.12 -16.16 -4.30
CA ALA A 40 -19.04 -16.47 -5.39
C ALA A 40 -18.36 -16.42 -6.78
N HIS A 41 -17.37 -15.53 -6.92
CA HIS A 41 -16.69 -15.23 -8.19
C HIS A 41 -15.34 -15.93 -8.34
N VAL A 42 -15.03 -16.85 -7.42
CA VAL A 42 -13.75 -17.56 -7.37
C VAL A 42 -13.53 -18.39 -8.64
N SER A 43 -14.58 -18.88 -9.28
CA SER A 43 -14.50 -19.65 -10.54
C SER A 43 -14.40 -18.77 -11.80
N ASP A 44 -14.57 -17.45 -11.68
CA ASP A 44 -14.51 -16.54 -12.82
C ASP A 44 -13.09 -16.48 -13.38
N HIS A 45 -12.97 -16.43 -14.71
CA HIS A 45 -11.68 -16.45 -15.41
C HIS A 45 -10.74 -15.32 -14.94
N ALA A 46 -11.24 -14.09 -14.80
CA ALA A 46 -10.43 -12.96 -14.35
C ALA A 46 -9.92 -13.15 -12.92
N TYR A 47 -10.79 -13.65 -12.03
CA TYR A 47 -10.45 -13.90 -10.62
C TYR A 47 -9.42 -15.02 -10.48
N ALA A 48 -9.60 -16.12 -11.22
CA ALA A 48 -8.64 -17.23 -11.23
C ALA A 48 -7.26 -16.79 -11.75
N THR A 49 -7.23 -15.97 -12.81
CA THR A 49 -5.98 -15.49 -13.43
C THR A 49 -5.19 -14.57 -12.49
N ILE A 50 -5.85 -13.57 -11.85
CA ILE A 50 -5.16 -12.73 -10.87
C ILE A 50 -4.70 -13.53 -9.64
N SER A 51 -5.50 -14.52 -9.20
CA SER A 51 -5.13 -15.38 -8.07
C SER A 51 -3.90 -16.24 -8.39
N LEU A 52 -3.80 -16.76 -9.61
CA LEU A 52 -2.62 -17.47 -10.10
C LEU A 52 -1.40 -16.55 -10.12
N ALA A 53 -1.52 -15.37 -10.75
CA ALA A 53 -0.45 -14.39 -10.82
C ALA A 53 0.04 -13.96 -9.42
N ALA A 54 -0.88 -13.74 -8.49
CA ALA A 54 -0.59 -13.38 -7.11
C ALA A 54 0.01 -14.54 -6.29
N SER A 55 -0.32 -15.80 -6.62
CA SER A 55 0.28 -16.99 -5.99
C SER A 55 1.73 -17.21 -6.46
N LEU A 56 2.02 -16.89 -7.72
CA LEU A 56 3.32 -17.11 -8.34
C LEU A 56 4.33 -16.00 -8.05
N ASN A 57 3.92 -14.74 -8.21
CA ASN A 57 4.79 -13.58 -8.04
C ASN A 57 4.90 -13.20 -6.55
N LEU A 58 5.53 -14.07 -5.76
CA LEU A 58 5.83 -13.87 -4.33
C LEU A 58 7.25 -14.33 -4.02
N LYS A 59 7.98 -13.53 -3.23
CA LYS A 59 9.24 -13.94 -2.60
C LYS A 59 9.01 -14.53 -1.20
N ALA A 60 7.94 -14.13 -0.52
CA ALA A 60 7.56 -14.67 0.78
C ALA A 60 7.41 -16.21 0.78
N ILE A 61 7.82 -16.84 1.88
CA ILE A 61 7.72 -18.28 2.11
C ILE A 61 7.28 -18.57 3.55
N PHE A 62 6.60 -19.70 3.77
CA PHE A 62 6.32 -20.17 5.12
C PHE A 62 7.60 -20.68 5.80
N SER A 63 7.77 -20.33 7.06
CA SER A 63 8.86 -20.82 7.90
C SER A 63 8.67 -22.30 8.18
N HIS A 64 9.70 -23.11 7.94
CA HIS A 64 9.68 -24.55 8.20
C HIS A 64 9.33 -24.88 9.66
N ASP A 65 9.83 -24.08 10.61
CA ASP A 65 9.61 -24.28 12.07
C ASP A 65 8.14 -24.25 12.51
N THR A 66 7.25 -23.70 11.68
CA THR A 66 5.82 -23.54 12.01
C THR A 66 4.90 -24.23 11.01
N ILE A 67 5.44 -25.06 10.12
CA ILE A 67 4.67 -25.60 8.99
C ILE A 67 3.51 -26.52 9.43
N ASP A 68 3.66 -27.16 10.60
CA ASP A 68 2.64 -28.03 11.20
C ASP A 68 1.48 -27.25 11.84
N LEU A 69 1.61 -25.94 12.01
CA LEU A 69 0.53 -25.09 12.52
C LEU A 69 -0.54 -24.84 11.43
N PRO A 70 -1.78 -24.49 11.83
CA PRO A 70 -2.77 -23.94 10.90
C PRO A 70 -2.20 -22.75 10.13
N ILE A 71 -2.62 -22.56 8.87
CA ILE A 71 -2.06 -21.56 7.94
C ILE A 71 -2.08 -20.16 8.57
N GLU A 72 -3.13 -19.85 9.34
CA GLU A 72 -3.35 -18.59 10.06
C GLU A 72 -2.35 -18.34 11.20
N LYS A 73 -1.58 -19.35 11.61
CA LYS A 73 -0.56 -19.24 12.66
C LYS A 73 0.86 -19.49 12.15
N ARG A 74 1.00 -19.94 10.91
CA ARG A 74 2.34 -20.15 10.31
C ARG A 74 3.08 -18.83 10.22
N LYS A 75 4.35 -18.85 10.61
CA LYS A 75 5.25 -17.72 10.43
C LYS A 75 5.62 -17.62 8.95
N ILE A 76 5.63 -16.41 8.41
CA ILE A 76 6.03 -16.14 7.04
C ILE A 76 7.33 -15.33 7.06
N ILE A 77 8.26 -15.71 6.19
CA ILE A 77 9.51 -15.00 5.94
C ILE A 77 9.31 -14.21 4.65
N GLY A 78 9.16 -12.90 4.77
CA GLY A 78 8.88 -11.98 3.66
C GLY A 78 8.48 -10.61 4.19
N ASP A 79 8.28 -9.63 3.30
CA ASP A 79 7.69 -8.36 3.71
C ASP A 79 6.20 -8.53 4.07
N ALA A 80 5.64 -7.55 4.79
CA ALA A 80 4.27 -7.62 5.28
C ALA A 80 3.24 -7.77 4.14
N SER A 81 3.46 -7.12 2.99
CA SER A 81 2.53 -7.17 1.87
C SER A 81 2.52 -8.51 1.18
N GLU A 82 3.71 -9.06 0.88
CA GLU A 82 3.80 -10.42 0.34
C GLU A 82 3.32 -11.47 1.33
N SER A 83 3.54 -11.27 2.63
CA SER A 83 3.05 -12.19 3.66
C SER A 83 1.53 -12.25 3.73
N ALA A 84 0.86 -11.09 3.58
CA ALA A 84 -0.59 -11.01 3.51
C ALA A 84 -1.15 -11.78 2.30
N ILE A 85 -0.56 -11.54 1.12
CA ILE A 85 -0.97 -12.18 -0.13
C ILE A 85 -0.69 -13.68 -0.07
N LEU A 86 0.50 -14.11 0.37
CA LEU A 86 0.85 -15.52 0.49
C LEU A 86 -0.13 -16.25 1.39
N ARG A 87 -0.44 -15.69 2.56
CA ARG A 87 -1.39 -16.30 3.50
C ARG A 87 -2.78 -16.44 2.88
N TYR A 88 -3.27 -15.37 2.27
CA TYR A 88 -4.58 -15.39 1.63
C TYR A 88 -4.64 -16.40 0.47
N MET A 89 -3.61 -16.42 -0.38
CA MET A 89 -3.55 -17.35 -1.52
C MET A 89 -3.29 -18.79 -1.08
N GLU A 90 -2.58 -19.03 0.01
CA GLU A 90 -2.42 -20.38 0.56
C GLU A 90 -3.76 -20.94 1.05
N ILE A 91 -4.56 -20.15 1.78
CA ILE A 91 -5.87 -20.56 2.31
C ILE A 91 -6.85 -20.85 1.16
N ASN A 92 -6.85 -20.02 0.11
CA ASN A 92 -7.89 -20.08 -0.93
C ASN A 92 -7.47 -20.87 -2.18
N ARG A 93 -6.16 -21.04 -2.44
CA ARG A 93 -5.61 -21.50 -3.72
C ARG A 93 -4.35 -22.36 -3.61
N SER A 94 -3.91 -22.75 -2.42
CA SER A 94 -2.69 -23.56 -2.24
C SER A 94 -1.48 -22.97 -2.98
N ALA A 95 -1.15 -21.70 -2.71
CA ALA A 95 -0.06 -20.99 -3.37
C ALA A 95 1.27 -21.77 -3.37
N THR A 96 1.58 -22.49 -2.29
CA THR A 96 2.78 -23.31 -2.19
C THR A 96 2.82 -24.45 -3.20
N GLU A 97 1.70 -25.11 -3.46
CA GLU A 97 1.58 -26.17 -4.48
C GLU A 97 1.65 -25.58 -5.89
N THR A 98 0.89 -24.51 -6.13
CA THR A 98 0.88 -23.76 -7.40
C THR A 98 2.30 -23.34 -7.80
N ARG A 99 3.14 -22.90 -6.85
CA ARG A 99 4.54 -22.52 -7.11
C ARG A 99 5.47 -23.71 -7.38
N LYS A 100 5.17 -24.90 -6.86
CA LYS A 100 5.94 -26.13 -7.14
C LYS A 100 5.69 -26.61 -8.56
N GLU A 101 4.44 -26.55 -9.01
CA GLU A 101 4.02 -26.92 -10.38
C GLU A 101 4.46 -25.89 -11.43
N ASN A 102 4.73 -24.64 -11.01
CA ASN A 102 5.09 -23.56 -11.92
C ASN A 102 6.38 -22.86 -11.45
N PRO A 103 7.54 -23.54 -11.55
CA PRO A 103 8.80 -23.06 -11.00
C PRO A 103 9.22 -21.73 -11.63
N LYS A 104 9.71 -20.82 -10.78
CA LYS A 104 10.25 -19.53 -11.18
C LYS A 104 11.61 -19.71 -11.87
N VAL A 105 11.74 -19.19 -13.09
CA VAL A 105 12.96 -19.29 -13.90
C VAL A 105 13.76 -17.99 -13.95
N ALA A 106 13.12 -16.84 -13.74
CA ALA A 106 13.77 -15.53 -13.69
C ALA A 106 13.03 -14.56 -12.77
N GLU A 107 13.76 -13.55 -12.25
CA GLU A 107 13.20 -12.54 -11.36
C GLU A 107 13.93 -11.20 -11.50
N ILE A 108 13.16 -10.12 -11.69
CA ILE A 108 13.59 -8.76 -11.39
C ILE A 108 13.02 -8.42 -10.01
N PRO A 109 13.86 -8.33 -8.95
CA PRO A 109 13.37 -8.05 -7.61
C PRO A 109 12.77 -6.65 -7.53
N PHE A 110 11.88 -6.45 -6.54
CA PHE A 110 11.31 -5.13 -6.29
C PHE A 110 12.40 -4.09 -6.05
N SER A 111 12.29 -2.94 -6.72
CA SER A 111 13.15 -1.78 -6.51
C SER A 111 12.29 -0.56 -6.21
N SER A 112 12.64 0.21 -5.19
CA SER A 112 11.96 1.48 -4.88
C SER A 112 12.11 2.52 -5.99
N ALA A 113 13.12 2.39 -6.86
CA ALA A 113 13.31 3.26 -8.02
C ALA A 113 12.29 2.97 -9.13
N TYR A 114 12.07 1.68 -9.44
CA TYR A 114 11.17 1.26 -10.53
C TYR A 114 9.73 0.98 -10.05
N LYS A 115 9.54 0.71 -8.76
CA LYS A 115 8.25 0.45 -8.09
C LYS A 115 7.46 -0.77 -8.59
N TYR A 116 8.15 -1.73 -9.21
CA TYR A 116 7.58 -3.02 -9.63
C TYR A 116 8.55 -4.17 -9.36
N GLN A 117 8.03 -5.39 -9.41
CA GLN A 117 8.73 -6.68 -9.41
C GLN A 117 8.22 -7.51 -10.59
N VAL A 118 9.13 -8.24 -11.27
CA VAL A 118 8.78 -9.12 -12.39
C VAL A 118 9.27 -10.53 -12.09
N THR A 119 8.45 -11.54 -12.35
CA THR A 119 8.85 -12.94 -12.30
C THR A 119 8.44 -13.65 -13.58
N ILE A 120 9.24 -14.64 -13.99
CA ILE A 120 8.93 -15.52 -15.12
C ILE A 120 8.85 -16.95 -14.58
N HIS A 121 7.80 -17.66 -14.94
CA HIS A 121 7.51 -19.01 -14.49
C HIS A 121 7.41 -19.96 -15.68
N LEU A 122 7.94 -21.18 -15.52
CA LEU A 122 7.68 -22.27 -16.46
C LEU A 122 6.35 -22.92 -16.06
N MET A 123 5.34 -22.78 -16.90
CA MET A 123 4.04 -23.40 -16.71
C MET A 123 4.12 -24.86 -17.16
N GLN A 124 4.27 -25.80 -16.22
CA GLN A 124 4.53 -27.21 -16.56
C GLN A 124 3.40 -27.85 -17.36
N ALA A 125 2.14 -27.46 -17.10
CA ALA A 125 0.99 -28.01 -17.79
C ALA A 125 0.95 -27.64 -19.29
N THR A 126 1.30 -26.39 -19.63
CA THR A 126 1.25 -25.88 -21.01
C THR A 126 2.61 -25.91 -21.70
N GLN A 127 3.69 -26.22 -20.97
CA GLN A 127 5.06 -26.16 -21.45
C GLN A 127 5.40 -24.78 -22.05
N SER A 128 4.95 -23.72 -21.38
CA SER A 128 5.18 -22.33 -21.80
C SER A 128 5.69 -21.46 -20.68
N TYR A 129 6.21 -20.28 -21.03
CA TYR A 129 6.66 -19.30 -20.03
C TYR A 129 5.59 -18.24 -19.79
N TYR A 130 5.37 -17.93 -18.52
CA TYR A 130 4.41 -16.94 -18.06
C TYR A 130 5.13 -15.85 -17.27
N LEU A 131 5.07 -14.62 -17.78
CA LEU A 131 5.66 -13.44 -17.15
C LEU A 131 4.59 -12.71 -16.36
N ILE A 132 4.91 -12.35 -15.12
CA ILE A 132 4.02 -11.61 -14.22
C ILE A 132 4.77 -10.38 -13.70
N MET A 133 4.13 -9.23 -13.74
CA MET A 133 4.60 -8.01 -13.07
C MET A 133 3.60 -7.60 -12.01
N LYS A 134 4.12 -7.22 -10.83
CA LYS A 134 3.34 -6.60 -9.76
C LYS A 134 4.00 -5.32 -9.27
N GLY A 135 3.21 -4.35 -8.82
CA GLY A 135 3.75 -3.07 -8.37
C GLY A 135 2.69 -2.06 -7.98
N ALA A 136 3.12 -0.80 -7.91
CA ALA A 136 2.20 0.32 -7.73
C ALA A 136 1.20 0.34 -8.91
N PRO A 137 -0.13 0.36 -8.68
CA PRO A 137 -1.12 0.23 -9.74
C PRO A 137 -0.93 1.22 -10.87
N GLU A 138 -0.62 2.48 -10.55
CA GLU A 138 -0.38 3.56 -11.51
C GLU A 138 0.86 3.34 -12.39
N ILE A 139 1.85 2.58 -11.90
CA ILE A 139 3.06 2.24 -12.66
C ILE A 139 2.79 1.03 -13.53
N VAL A 140 2.14 0.00 -12.97
CA VAL A 140 1.82 -1.24 -13.68
C VAL A 140 0.91 -0.97 -14.89
N THR A 141 -0.07 -0.07 -14.75
CA THR A 141 -0.97 0.30 -15.86
C THR A 141 -0.28 0.98 -17.04
N GLU A 142 0.91 1.58 -16.85
CA GLU A 142 1.67 2.19 -17.95
C GLU A 142 2.36 1.16 -18.85
N PHE A 143 2.63 -0.04 -18.33
CA PHE A 143 3.19 -1.14 -19.12
C PHE A 143 2.12 -1.96 -19.87
N CYS A 144 0.84 -1.66 -19.64
CA CYS A 144 -0.27 -2.45 -20.14
C CYS A 144 -0.93 -1.82 -21.37
N THR A 145 -1.31 -2.66 -22.33
CA THR A 145 -2.12 -2.29 -23.51
C THR A 145 -3.47 -2.99 -23.55
N LYS A 146 -3.66 -4.03 -22.74
CA LYS A 146 -4.90 -4.79 -22.63
C LYS A 146 -5.41 -4.85 -21.19
N LEU A 147 -6.69 -5.08 -21.01
CA LEU A 147 -7.39 -5.31 -19.77
C LEU A 147 -8.07 -6.68 -19.83
N LEU A 148 -7.78 -7.54 -18.84
CA LEU A 148 -8.41 -8.84 -18.72
C LEU A 148 -9.88 -8.68 -18.32
N THR A 149 -10.76 -9.38 -19.04
CA THR A 149 -12.17 -9.55 -18.66
C THR A 149 -12.54 -11.04 -18.60
N ASN A 150 -13.75 -11.34 -18.15
CA ASN A 150 -14.24 -12.72 -18.12
C ASN A 150 -14.55 -13.31 -19.51
N VAL A 151 -14.62 -12.48 -20.56
CA VAL A 151 -15.01 -12.90 -21.91
C VAL A 151 -13.82 -12.81 -22.86
N GLU A 152 -13.28 -11.60 -23.05
CA GLU A 152 -12.15 -11.35 -23.95
C GLU A 152 -11.32 -10.16 -23.46
N ASP A 153 -10.03 -10.18 -23.77
CA ASP A 153 -9.13 -9.07 -23.43
C ASP A 153 -9.53 -7.80 -24.20
N GLN A 154 -9.82 -6.74 -23.46
CA GLN A 154 -10.18 -5.44 -24.04
C GLN A 154 -8.96 -4.54 -24.17
N PRO A 155 -8.90 -3.63 -25.16
CA PRO A 155 -7.84 -2.64 -25.22
C PRO A 155 -7.91 -1.68 -24.03
N LEU A 156 -6.76 -1.38 -23.43
CA LEU A 156 -6.66 -0.45 -22.31
C LEU A 156 -6.71 1.00 -22.81
N THR A 157 -7.92 1.47 -23.11
CA THR A 157 -8.16 2.84 -23.59
C THR A 157 -7.91 3.89 -22.49
N PRO A 158 -7.72 5.18 -22.84
CA PRO A 158 -7.61 6.26 -21.85
C PRO A 158 -8.82 6.33 -20.89
N GLN A 159 -10.03 6.03 -21.39
CA GLN A 159 -11.23 5.97 -20.57
C GLN A 159 -11.17 4.80 -19.57
N ALA A 160 -10.75 3.61 -20.02
CA ALA A 160 -10.55 2.47 -19.12
C ALA A 160 -9.47 2.76 -18.06
N LYS A 161 -8.36 3.41 -18.43
CA LYS A 161 -7.33 3.84 -17.45
C LYS A 161 -7.91 4.79 -16.40
N LYS A 162 -8.81 5.70 -16.78
CA LYS A 162 -9.49 6.60 -15.85
C LYS A 162 -10.38 5.83 -14.87
N GLU A 163 -11.17 4.88 -15.36
CA GLU A 163 -12.03 4.03 -14.53
C GLU A 163 -11.22 3.16 -13.55
N LEU A 164 -10.08 2.61 -14.00
CA LEU A 164 -9.14 1.90 -13.12
C LEU A 164 -8.62 2.81 -11.99
N LYS A 165 -8.18 4.03 -12.34
CA LYS A 165 -7.71 5.02 -11.36
C LYS A 165 -8.78 5.35 -10.33
N GLU A 166 -10.03 5.53 -10.75
CA GLU A 166 -11.15 5.77 -9.85
C GLU A 166 -11.38 4.61 -8.87
N ASN A 167 -11.30 3.36 -9.33
CA ASN A 167 -11.43 2.19 -8.46
C ASN A 167 -10.24 2.05 -7.49
N PHE A 168 -9.02 2.36 -7.92
CA PHE A 168 -7.86 2.38 -6.99
C PHE A 168 -7.99 3.47 -5.94
N ILE A 169 -8.55 4.63 -6.29
CA ILE A 169 -8.84 5.70 -5.32
C ILE A 169 -9.89 5.23 -4.31
N LYS A 170 -10.95 4.52 -4.74
CA LYS A 170 -11.94 3.94 -3.82
C LYS A 170 -11.30 3.01 -2.80
N LEU A 171 -10.45 2.08 -3.25
CA LEU A 171 -9.71 1.16 -2.37
C LEU A 171 -8.76 1.92 -1.42
N ALA A 172 -8.02 2.93 -1.94
CA ALA A 172 -7.13 3.74 -1.13
C ALA A 172 -7.90 4.53 -0.05
N ASN A 173 -9.09 5.04 -0.35
CA ASN A 173 -9.97 5.73 0.59
C ASN A 173 -10.51 4.82 1.70
N MET A 174 -10.54 3.50 1.49
CA MET A 174 -10.82 2.52 2.54
C MET A 174 -9.62 2.30 3.49
N GLY A 175 -8.48 2.97 3.25
CA GLY A 175 -7.25 2.80 4.03
C GLY A 175 -6.43 1.60 3.60
N GLU A 176 -6.65 1.14 2.36
CA GLU A 176 -6.01 -0.06 1.85
C GLU A 176 -4.81 0.32 0.98
N ARG A 177 -3.75 -0.47 1.10
CA ARG A 177 -2.63 -0.48 0.18
C ARG A 177 -2.99 -1.36 -1.01
N VAL A 178 -2.89 -0.81 -2.22
CA VAL A 178 -3.27 -1.50 -3.47
C VAL A 178 -2.02 -1.91 -4.22
N ILE A 179 -1.99 -3.15 -4.73
CA ILE A 179 -0.92 -3.68 -5.59
C ILE A 179 -1.55 -4.15 -6.90
N GLY A 180 -1.14 -3.56 -8.01
CA GLY A 180 -1.59 -3.94 -9.35
C GLY A 180 -0.80 -5.13 -9.88
N TYR A 181 -1.47 -5.95 -10.70
CA TYR A 181 -0.91 -7.10 -11.38
C TYR A 181 -1.16 -7.00 -12.89
N CYS A 182 -0.14 -7.32 -13.67
CA CYS A 182 -0.27 -7.58 -15.09
C CYS A 182 0.55 -8.79 -15.50
N ASP A 183 0.19 -9.37 -16.64
CA ASP A 183 0.87 -10.54 -17.18
C ASP A 183 1.22 -10.42 -18.65
N TYR A 184 2.02 -11.38 -19.09
CA TYR A 184 2.34 -11.62 -20.48
C TYR A 184 2.68 -13.10 -20.70
N GLU A 185 1.96 -13.74 -21.62
CA GLU A 185 2.30 -15.07 -22.09
C GLU A 185 3.42 -14.96 -23.13
N LEU A 186 4.57 -15.55 -22.83
CA LEU A 186 5.73 -15.49 -23.71
C LEU A 186 5.56 -16.51 -24.85
N PRO A 187 5.59 -16.06 -26.11
CA PRO A 187 5.27 -16.93 -27.23
C PRO A 187 6.41 -17.92 -27.50
N LEU A 188 6.05 -19.19 -27.73
CA LEU A 188 6.98 -20.32 -27.76
C LEU A 188 7.97 -20.28 -28.93
N ASP A 189 7.59 -19.66 -30.04
CA ASP A 189 8.43 -19.43 -31.22
C ASP A 189 9.64 -18.54 -30.89
N LYS A 190 9.46 -17.56 -29.99
CA LYS A 190 10.52 -16.65 -29.56
C LYS A 190 11.23 -17.11 -28.29
N TYR A 191 10.51 -17.79 -27.38
CA TYR A 191 11.01 -18.25 -26.08
C TYR A 191 10.79 -19.77 -25.92
N PRO A 192 11.58 -20.61 -26.63
CA PRO A 192 11.45 -22.06 -26.54
C PRO A 192 11.85 -22.60 -25.15
N LEU A 193 11.42 -23.82 -24.82
CA LEU A 193 11.84 -24.50 -23.59
C LEU A 193 13.36 -24.52 -23.46
N GLY A 194 13.87 -24.18 -22.27
CA GLY A 194 15.30 -24.01 -22.02
C GLY A 194 15.88 -22.65 -22.39
N TYR A 195 15.07 -21.70 -22.91
CA TYR A 195 15.50 -20.31 -23.10
C TYR A 195 16.08 -19.72 -21.82
N VAL A 196 17.24 -19.06 -21.93
CA VAL A 196 17.95 -18.43 -20.81
C VAL A 196 17.53 -16.97 -20.70
N PHE A 197 16.83 -16.63 -19.63
CA PHE A 197 16.40 -15.27 -19.36
C PHE A 197 17.51 -14.48 -18.65
N ASP A 198 17.89 -13.33 -19.22
CA ASP A 198 18.84 -12.39 -18.64
C ASP A 198 18.10 -11.17 -18.11
N THR A 199 18.17 -10.97 -16.79
CA THR A 199 17.48 -9.88 -16.08
C THR A 199 18.24 -8.56 -16.09
N GLN A 200 19.54 -8.57 -16.45
CA GLN A 200 20.36 -7.36 -16.58
C GLN A 200 20.18 -6.73 -17.96
N GLU A 201 20.35 -7.53 -19.00
CA GLU A 201 20.14 -7.12 -20.40
C GLU A 201 18.65 -7.03 -20.76
N LYS A 202 17.78 -7.65 -19.94
CA LYS A 202 16.32 -7.69 -20.11
C LYS A 202 15.93 -8.21 -21.49
N ASN A 203 16.35 -9.44 -21.80
CA ASN A 203 16.10 -10.11 -23.08
C ASN A 203 14.64 -10.59 -23.30
N PHE A 204 13.68 -9.98 -22.61
CA PHE A 204 12.25 -10.30 -22.63
C PHE A 204 11.43 -9.00 -22.58
N PRO A 205 10.16 -9.01 -23.05
CA PRO A 205 9.35 -7.80 -23.08
C PRO A 205 9.06 -7.27 -21.67
N LEU A 206 9.05 -5.94 -21.54
CA LEU A 206 8.61 -5.21 -20.34
C LEU A 206 7.45 -4.26 -20.64
N GLU A 207 6.83 -4.38 -21.81
CA GLU A 207 5.75 -3.52 -22.29
C GLU A 207 4.70 -4.38 -23.01
N ASN A 208 3.54 -3.80 -23.31
CA ASN A 208 2.40 -4.45 -23.98
C ASN A 208 1.79 -5.60 -23.18
N PHE A 209 1.76 -5.43 -21.86
CA PHE A 209 1.17 -6.40 -20.94
C PHE A 209 -0.35 -6.31 -20.89
N ARG A 210 -0.96 -7.35 -20.32
CA ARG A 210 -2.38 -7.38 -20.00
C ARG A 210 -2.57 -7.12 -18.52
N PHE A 211 -3.31 -6.07 -18.19
CA PHE A 211 -3.66 -5.75 -16.82
C PHE A 211 -4.70 -6.75 -16.30
N LEU A 212 -4.41 -7.42 -15.18
CA LEU A 212 -5.29 -8.44 -14.60
C LEU A 212 -6.24 -7.85 -13.57
N GLY A 213 -5.75 -6.90 -12.78
CA GLY A 213 -6.46 -6.36 -11.64
C GLY A 213 -5.51 -5.94 -10.53
N ALA A 214 -6.04 -5.81 -9.33
CA ALA A 214 -5.28 -5.42 -8.16
C ALA A 214 -5.72 -6.19 -6.91
N ILE A 215 -4.80 -6.35 -5.97
CA ILE A 215 -5.12 -6.84 -4.63
C ILE A 215 -4.90 -5.71 -3.65
N SER A 216 -5.88 -5.46 -2.80
CA SER A 216 -5.77 -4.49 -1.73
C SER A 216 -5.61 -5.19 -0.39
N MET A 217 -4.90 -4.52 0.51
CA MET A 217 -4.59 -5.04 1.82
C MET A 217 -4.59 -3.91 2.83
N ILE A 218 -4.93 -4.24 4.07
CA ILE A 218 -5.00 -3.27 5.15
C ILE A 218 -4.20 -3.75 6.34
N ASP A 219 -3.52 -2.79 6.97
CA ASP A 219 -2.97 -2.95 8.31
C ASP A 219 -4.05 -2.47 9.28
N PRO A 220 -4.78 -3.38 9.95
CA PRO A 220 -5.88 -2.98 10.80
C PRO A 220 -5.36 -2.13 11.97
N PRO A 221 -6.10 -1.07 12.37
CA PRO A 221 -5.85 -0.37 13.62
C PRO A 221 -5.90 -1.34 14.81
N ARG A 222 -5.07 -1.11 15.83
CA ARG A 222 -5.08 -1.92 17.05
C ARG A 222 -6.45 -1.85 17.75
N PRO A 223 -6.88 -2.92 18.43
CA PRO A 223 -8.05 -2.86 19.31
C PRO A 223 -7.93 -1.69 20.29
N ASP A 224 -9.01 -0.94 20.47
CA ASP A 224 -9.12 0.21 21.37
C ASP A 224 -8.23 1.43 21.06
N ILE A 225 -7.55 1.48 19.91
CA ILE A 225 -6.70 2.65 19.56
C ILE A 225 -7.52 3.94 19.45
N GLU A 226 -8.73 3.87 18.91
CA GLU A 226 -9.65 5.00 18.79
C GLU A 226 -10.03 5.56 20.17
N LYS A 227 -10.36 4.67 21.13
CA LYS A 227 -10.67 5.06 22.51
C LYS A 227 -9.47 5.69 23.20
N SER A 228 -8.28 5.13 22.98
CA SER A 228 -7.03 5.63 23.56
C SER A 228 -6.71 7.04 23.06
N ILE A 229 -6.89 7.28 21.76
CA ILE A 229 -6.71 8.62 21.16
C ILE A 229 -7.78 9.58 21.67
N ALA A 230 -9.03 9.15 21.80
CA ALA A 230 -10.09 9.97 22.38
C ALA A 230 -9.77 10.42 23.80
N LEU A 231 -9.24 9.53 24.65
CA LEU A 231 -8.79 9.88 26.01
C LEU A 231 -7.64 10.91 25.99
N CYS A 232 -6.66 10.76 25.11
CA CYS A 232 -5.57 11.73 24.95
C CYS A 232 -6.13 13.12 24.58
N ARG A 233 -7.08 13.16 23.64
CA ARG A 233 -7.71 14.41 23.20
C ARG A 233 -8.55 15.06 24.31
N GLN A 234 -9.26 14.27 25.12
CA GLN A 234 -9.99 14.76 26.29
C GLN A 234 -9.05 15.40 27.32
N ALA A 235 -7.83 14.89 27.45
CA ALA A 235 -6.79 15.48 28.29
C ALA A 235 -6.09 16.71 27.64
N GLY A 236 -6.53 17.15 26.46
CA GLY A 236 -5.93 18.28 25.74
C GLY A 236 -4.64 17.94 24.99
N ILE A 237 -4.29 16.65 24.89
CA ILE A 237 -3.09 16.19 24.19
C ILE A 237 -3.38 16.09 22.70
N ARG A 238 -2.52 16.71 21.88
CA ARG A 238 -2.59 16.57 20.42
C ARG A 238 -1.99 15.24 20.00
N VAL A 239 -2.70 14.44 19.21
CA VAL A 239 -2.18 13.18 18.66
C VAL A 239 -2.04 13.30 17.15
N ILE A 240 -0.84 13.02 16.64
CA ILE A 240 -0.42 13.28 15.27
C ILE A 240 0.15 12.00 14.69
N MET A 241 -0.34 11.60 13.51
CA MET A 241 0.26 10.49 12.78
C MET A 241 1.42 10.98 11.92
N VAL A 242 2.55 10.27 11.95
CA VAL A 242 3.72 10.53 11.11
C VAL A 242 4.15 9.23 10.44
N THR A 243 3.81 9.07 9.16
CA THR A 243 3.97 7.80 8.42
C THR A 243 4.70 7.98 7.09
N GLY A 244 5.31 6.90 6.60
CA GLY A 244 5.85 6.76 5.24
C GLY A 244 4.79 6.39 4.18
N ASP A 245 3.56 6.08 4.61
CA ASP A 245 2.50 5.60 3.72
C ASP A 245 1.94 6.68 2.78
N HIS A 246 1.18 6.25 1.77
CA HIS A 246 0.49 7.13 0.84
C HIS A 246 -0.48 8.09 1.56
N PRO A 247 -0.62 9.36 1.13
CA PRO A 247 -1.46 10.35 1.82
C PRO A 247 -2.91 9.92 2.01
N VAL A 248 -3.51 9.31 0.99
CA VAL A 248 -4.91 8.85 1.02
C VAL A 248 -5.09 7.71 2.04
N THR A 249 -4.19 6.71 2.01
CA THR A 249 -4.18 5.61 2.99
C THR A 249 -3.96 6.13 4.40
N ALA A 250 -3.02 7.07 4.58
CA ALA A 250 -2.73 7.69 5.87
C ALA A 250 -3.94 8.45 6.41
N LEU A 251 -4.66 9.20 5.57
CA LEU A 251 -5.91 9.88 5.95
C LEU A 251 -6.97 8.87 6.41
N ALA A 252 -7.20 7.80 5.64
CA ALA A 252 -8.20 6.80 5.99
C ALA A 252 -7.88 6.07 7.31
N ILE A 253 -6.62 5.68 7.54
CA ILE A 253 -6.21 5.11 8.84
C ILE A 253 -6.29 6.16 9.95
N SER A 254 -5.97 7.42 9.67
CA SER A 254 -6.08 8.53 10.64
C SER A 254 -7.53 8.75 11.08
N ARG A 255 -8.48 8.62 10.17
CA ARG A 255 -9.92 8.64 10.47
C ARG A 255 -10.31 7.48 11.37
N ARG A 256 -9.91 6.27 11.02
CA ARG A 256 -10.21 5.06 11.80
C ARG A 256 -9.59 5.07 13.20
N CYS A 257 -8.42 5.70 13.35
CA CYS A 257 -7.77 5.85 14.66
C CYS A 257 -8.28 7.07 15.44
N GLY A 258 -8.96 8.03 14.79
CA GLY A 258 -9.42 9.27 15.42
C GLY A 258 -8.36 10.37 15.53
N THR A 259 -7.22 10.26 14.85
CA THR A 259 -6.22 11.35 14.77
C THR A 259 -6.71 12.51 13.90
N ILE A 260 -7.52 12.21 12.88
CA ILE A 260 -8.29 13.19 12.11
C ILE A 260 -9.77 12.88 12.30
N THR A 261 -10.54 13.89 12.66
CA THR A 261 -12.00 13.81 12.83
C THR A 261 -12.75 14.84 11.98
N ARG A 262 -12.06 15.87 11.46
CA ARG A 262 -12.66 16.94 10.66
C ARG A 262 -12.32 16.85 9.17
N PRO A 263 -13.19 17.35 8.26
CA PRO A 263 -12.94 17.41 6.82
C PRO A 263 -11.64 18.12 6.44
N THR A 264 -10.98 17.60 5.42
CA THR A 264 -9.70 18.04 4.85
C THR A 264 -9.87 18.46 3.40
N ALA A 265 -8.84 19.06 2.81
CA ALA A 265 -8.80 19.35 1.37
C ALA A 265 -8.88 18.08 0.49
N TYR A 266 -8.48 16.92 1.01
CA TYR A 266 -8.62 15.65 0.29
C TYR A 266 -10.08 15.23 0.18
N ASP A 267 -10.87 15.45 1.22
CA ASP A 267 -12.31 15.14 1.22
C ASP A 267 -13.02 16.00 0.16
N TYR A 268 -12.73 17.30 0.11
CA TYR A 268 -13.26 18.20 -0.91
C TYR A 268 -12.85 17.80 -2.33
N ALA A 269 -11.57 17.48 -2.55
CA ALA A 269 -11.08 17.06 -3.86
C ALA A 269 -11.84 15.81 -4.34
N PHE A 270 -12.04 14.85 -3.44
CA PHE A 270 -12.77 13.61 -3.72
C PHE A 270 -14.25 13.86 -4.04
N GLU A 271 -14.96 14.64 -3.21
CA GLU A 271 -16.38 14.96 -3.41
C GLU A 271 -16.64 15.73 -4.72
N HIS A 272 -15.70 16.57 -5.13
CA HIS A 272 -15.83 17.39 -6.33
C HIS A 272 -15.20 16.76 -7.59
N HIS A 273 -14.64 15.55 -7.50
CA HIS A 273 -13.95 14.86 -8.59
C HIS A 273 -12.84 15.71 -9.26
N ILE A 274 -12.09 16.46 -8.45
CA ILE A 274 -10.96 17.28 -8.89
C ILE A 274 -9.65 16.77 -8.28
N ASP A 275 -8.52 17.12 -8.89
CA ASP A 275 -7.23 16.83 -8.28
C ASP A 275 -6.98 17.76 -7.08
N LEU A 276 -6.20 17.28 -6.10
CA LEU A 276 -5.86 18.06 -4.89
C LEU A 276 -5.17 19.40 -5.21
N SER A 277 -4.42 19.46 -6.31
CA SER A 277 -3.81 20.70 -6.81
C SER A 277 -4.84 21.78 -7.13
N ASP A 278 -6.02 21.36 -7.57
CA ASP A 278 -7.05 22.22 -8.15
C ASP A 278 -8.06 22.72 -7.11
N VAL A 279 -7.99 22.19 -5.88
CA VAL A 279 -8.80 22.70 -4.77
C VAL A 279 -8.47 24.18 -4.52
N PRO A 280 -9.47 25.09 -4.61
CA PRO A 280 -9.21 26.52 -4.53
C PRO A 280 -8.51 26.94 -3.22
N PRO A 281 -7.55 27.87 -3.25
CA PRO A 281 -6.81 28.28 -2.05
C PRO A 281 -7.70 28.78 -0.91
N HIS A 282 -8.77 29.52 -1.24
CA HIS A 282 -9.73 30.03 -0.26
C HIS A 282 -10.52 28.92 0.44
N ILE A 283 -10.74 27.78 -0.24
CA ILE A 283 -11.35 26.58 0.35
C ILE A 283 -10.33 25.85 1.22
N LYS A 284 -9.09 25.64 0.73
CA LYS A 284 -8.00 25.02 1.52
C LYS A 284 -7.75 25.72 2.85
N GLN A 285 -7.97 27.03 2.91
CA GLN A 285 -7.76 27.83 4.12
C GLN A 285 -8.84 27.61 5.19
N GLN A 286 -10.03 27.12 4.83
CA GLN A 286 -11.14 26.90 5.76
C GLN A 286 -10.96 25.64 6.63
N PHE A 287 -10.19 24.65 6.15
CA PHE A 287 -9.99 23.41 6.89
C PHE A 287 -9.06 23.59 8.10
N ARG A 288 -9.44 22.95 9.21
CA ARG A 288 -8.66 22.85 10.45
C ARG A 288 -7.90 21.54 10.58
N SER A 289 -8.10 20.60 9.66
CA SER A 289 -7.33 19.36 9.54
C SER A 289 -6.58 19.31 8.21
N ALA A 290 -5.40 18.68 8.21
CA ALA A 290 -4.57 18.58 7.01
C ALA A 290 -3.77 17.28 6.93
N ILE A 291 -3.53 16.86 5.69
CA ILE A 291 -2.47 15.91 5.35
C ILE A 291 -1.32 16.71 4.73
N ILE A 292 -0.11 16.53 5.26
CA ILE A 292 1.11 17.15 4.73
C ILE A 292 2.03 16.03 4.26
N THR A 293 2.41 16.06 2.99
CA THR A 293 3.28 15.03 2.40
C THR A 293 4.76 15.34 2.63
N GLY A 294 5.62 14.33 2.59
CA GLY A 294 7.08 14.51 2.66
C GLY A 294 7.63 15.41 1.55
N ASP A 295 7.02 15.41 0.37
CA ASP A 295 7.42 16.28 -0.75
C ASP A 295 7.04 17.76 -0.50
N GLU A 296 5.88 18.01 0.10
CA GLU A 296 5.49 19.36 0.55
C GLU A 296 6.39 19.82 1.69
N LEU A 297 6.64 18.96 2.68
CA LEU A 297 7.49 19.25 3.83
C LEU A 297 8.92 19.61 3.40
N ARG A 298 9.45 18.97 2.36
CA ARG A 298 10.77 19.30 1.80
C ARG A 298 10.84 20.72 1.22
N LYS A 299 9.72 21.23 0.73
CA LYS A 299 9.61 22.59 0.15
C LYS A 299 9.30 23.65 1.20
N MET A 300 8.89 23.25 2.41
CA MET A 300 8.56 24.17 3.50
C MET A 300 9.83 24.63 4.23
N SER A 301 9.89 25.92 4.56
CA SER A 301 10.83 26.39 5.57
C SER A 301 10.37 25.97 6.97
N VAL A 302 11.27 26.03 7.96
CA VAL A 302 10.92 25.77 9.37
C VAL A 302 9.80 26.71 9.85
N ASN A 303 9.75 27.96 9.36
CA ASN A 303 8.71 28.92 9.71
C ASN A 303 7.35 28.56 9.07
N ASP A 304 7.34 28.04 7.86
CA ASP A 304 6.11 27.56 7.21
C ASP A 304 5.55 26.35 7.95
N LEU A 305 6.42 25.43 8.37
CA LEU A 305 6.03 24.27 9.16
C LEU A 305 5.48 24.70 10.54
N LYS A 306 6.12 25.65 11.23
CA LYS A 306 5.58 26.24 12.47
C LYS A 306 4.20 26.85 12.26
N THR A 307 4.01 27.55 11.15
CA THR A 307 2.73 28.17 10.80
C THR A 307 1.66 27.12 10.57
N ALA A 308 1.98 26.05 9.85
CA ALA A 308 1.08 24.90 9.64
C ALA A 308 0.72 24.21 10.96
N GLN A 309 1.70 23.91 11.82
CA GLN A 309 1.51 23.25 13.12
C GLN A 309 0.68 24.08 14.11
N LYS A 310 0.70 25.42 14.00
CA LYS A 310 -0.18 26.32 14.75
C LYS A 310 -1.59 26.41 14.16
N LYS A 311 -1.69 26.44 12.83
CA LYS A 311 -2.95 26.62 12.10
C LYS A 311 -3.87 25.41 12.21
N TYR A 312 -3.34 24.21 11.99
CA TYR A 312 -4.14 23.00 11.95
C TYR A 312 -4.25 22.37 13.33
N ASP A 313 -5.48 21.99 13.70
CA ASP A 313 -5.77 21.29 14.96
C ASP A 313 -5.43 19.81 14.85
N GLU A 314 -5.57 19.25 13.64
CA GLU A 314 -5.37 17.83 13.34
C GLU A 314 -4.46 17.72 12.11
N ILE A 315 -3.32 17.05 12.26
CA ILE A 315 -2.35 16.90 11.17
C ILE A 315 -1.96 15.44 11.06
N THR A 316 -1.85 14.96 9.82
CA THR A 316 -1.14 13.72 9.52
C THR A 316 -0.05 14.00 8.50
N PHE A 317 1.16 13.55 8.82
CA PHE A 317 2.30 13.63 7.92
C PHE A 317 2.46 12.29 7.19
N ALA A 318 2.41 12.32 5.86
CA ALA A 318 2.45 11.12 5.01
C ALA A 318 3.69 11.13 4.10
N ARG A 319 4.12 9.97 3.60
CA ARG A 319 5.35 9.82 2.80
C ARG A 319 6.60 10.48 3.41
N THR A 320 6.73 10.43 4.74
CA THR A 320 7.85 11.06 5.45
C THR A 320 9.10 10.18 5.48
N SER A 321 10.29 10.80 5.39
CA SER A 321 11.56 10.14 5.66
C SER A 321 11.91 10.14 7.17
N PRO A 322 12.84 9.29 7.64
CA PRO A 322 13.30 9.31 9.04
C PRO A 322 13.79 10.69 9.50
N GLN A 323 14.52 11.42 8.65
CA GLN A 323 14.99 12.78 8.95
C GLN A 323 13.82 13.77 9.07
N GLN A 324 12.78 13.60 8.25
CA GLN A 324 11.59 14.44 8.31
C GLN A 324 10.79 14.21 9.60
N LYS A 325 10.74 12.97 10.12
CA LYS A 325 10.13 12.68 11.43
C LYS A 325 10.79 13.49 12.54
N LEU A 326 12.12 13.58 12.54
CA LEU A 326 12.88 14.40 13.49
C LEU A 326 12.53 15.89 13.37
N ILE A 327 12.53 16.44 12.15
CA ILE A 327 12.19 17.85 11.91
C ILE A 327 10.78 18.20 12.43
N ILE A 328 9.81 17.30 12.26
CA ILE A 328 8.44 17.48 12.76
C ILE A 328 8.45 17.61 14.29
N VAL A 329 9.12 16.68 14.98
CA VAL A 329 9.24 16.65 16.45
C VAL A 329 9.94 17.90 16.96
N GLU A 330 11.08 18.27 16.39
CA GLU A 330 11.84 19.47 16.79
C GLU A 330 11.03 20.75 16.59
N THR A 331 10.22 20.81 15.54
CA THR A 331 9.37 21.98 15.29
C THR A 331 8.29 22.09 16.38
N TYR A 332 7.63 21.00 16.76
CA TYR A 332 6.67 21.01 17.88
C TYR A 332 7.33 21.39 19.21
N GLN A 333 8.53 20.85 19.50
CA GLN A 333 9.31 21.22 20.69
C GLN A 333 9.63 22.73 20.68
N SER A 334 10.01 23.30 19.53
CA SER A 334 10.27 24.74 19.41
C SER A 334 9.02 25.63 19.53
N LEU A 335 7.83 25.03 19.49
CA LEU A 335 6.54 25.66 19.78
C LEU A 335 6.12 25.47 21.24
N ASN A 336 7.04 25.06 22.11
CA ASN A 336 6.86 24.78 23.54
C ASN A 336 5.91 23.61 23.84
N HIS A 337 5.75 22.66 22.91
CA HIS A 337 5.11 21.40 23.23
C HIS A 337 6.08 20.44 23.92
N VAL A 338 5.59 19.71 24.92
CA VAL A 338 6.26 18.51 25.44
C VAL A 338 5.82 17.36 24.56
N VAL A 339 6.73 16.85 23.72
CA VAL A 339 6.42 15.89 22.66
C VAL A 339 6.78 14.48 23.12
N ALA A 340 5.85 13.55 23.08
CA ALA A 340 6.14 12.13 23.16
C ALA A 340 6.15 11.54 21.74
N VAL A 341 7.03 10.58 21.48
CA VAL A 341 7.07 9.84 20.21
C VAL A 341 6.77 8.37 20.49
N THR A 342 5.87 7.78 19.72
CA THR A 342 5.57 6.35 19.74
C THR A 342 5.87 5.75 18.38
N GLY A 343 6.69 4.71 18.32
CA GLY A 343 7.13 4.07 17.08
C GLY A 343 7.74 2.70 17.34
N ASP A 344 7.61 1.79 16.39
CA ASP A 344 8.15 0.42 16.44
C ASP A 344 9.32 0.22 15.44
N GLY A 345 9.50 1.16 14.49
CA GLY A 345 10.48 1.03 13.42
C GLY A 345 11.85 1.63 13.73
N VAL A 346 12.91 1.11 13.07
CA VAL A 346 14.25 1.73 13.06
C VAL A 346 14.18 3.18 12.53
N ASN A 347 13.23 3.45 11.63
CA ASN A 347 12.95 4.78 11.07
C ASN A 347 12.50 5.80 12.14
N ASP A 348 12.04 5.35 13.30
CA ASP A 348 11.62 6.19 14.42
C ASP A 348 12.77 6.49 15.39
N SER A 349 13.90 5.78 15.27
CA SER A 349 15.04 5.89 16.22
C SER A 349 15.55 7.33 16.42
N PRO A 350 15.71 8.17 15.36
CA PRO A 350 16.13 9.56 15.55
C PRO A 350 15.11 10.39 16.33
N ALA A 351 13.81 10.19 16.04
CA ALA A 351 12.73 10.91 16.69
C ALA A 351 12.54 10.47 18.16
N LEU A 352 12.59 9.16 18.43
CA LEU A 352 12.53 8.57 19.76
C LEU A 352 13.67 9.06 20.67
N LYS A 353 14.89 9.20 20.12
CA LYS A 353 16.04 9.70 20.89
C LYS A 353 15.91 11.18 21.26
N LYS A 354 15.15 11.95 20.48
CA LYS A 354 14.99 13.40 20.63
C LYS A 354 13.78 13.80 21.48
N ALA A 355 12.76 12.94 21.51
CA ALA A 355 11.46 13.16 22.15
C ALA A 355 11.60 13.55 23.62
#